data_AF-A0A1U9KJ45-F1
#
_entry.id   AF-A0A1U9KJ45-F1
#
_cell.length_a   1.000
_cell.length_b   1.000
_cell.length_c   1.000
_cell.angle_alpha   90.00
_cell.angle_beta   90.00
_cell.angle_gamma   90.00
#
_symmetry.space_group_name_H-M   'P 1'
#
loop_
_entity.id
_entity.type
_entity.pdbx_description
1 polymer ?
#
loop_
_entity_poly.entity_id
_entity_poly.type
_entity_poly.pdbx_seq_one_letter_code
_entity_poly.pdbx_strand_id
1 'polypeptide(L)'
;MADQTVEKTRPRAEHEIEAALRQDVTAERWTRLDAELQRHADDLGIVDLRADATTGFGQDATHRALLTGRAQTLERMGLTTPEGPGRWSLTPDMADTLREMGARGDIIKTMHRAMTERSRDLMMSSGDYVISGEHHPTKLTGRLLDRGLHNELTGEAYAVSFWTKE
;
A
#
# COMPACT_ATOMS: atom_id res chain seq x y z
N MET A 1 37.44 -28.86 21.43
CA MET A 1 36.22 -29.49 20.91
C MET A 1 35.31 -28.38 20.39
N ALA A 2 34.99 -28.46 19.09
CA ALA A 2 33.97 -27.75 18.31
C ALA A 2 33.86 -26.20 18.42
N ASP A 3 34.70 -25.53 17.64
CA ASP A 3 34.39 -24.23 17.03
C ASP A 3 33.80 -24.51 15.64
N GLN A 4 32.47 -24.43 15.49
CA GLN A 4 31.80 -24.49 14.19
C GLN A 4 30.51 -23.66 14.17
N THR A 5 30.40 -22.87 13.11
CA THR A 5 29.18 -22.41 12.41
C THR A 5 28.77 -20.95 12.63
N VAL A 6 29.55 -20.03 12.07
CA VAL A 6 29.04 -18.70 11.68
C VAL A 6 29.17 -18.56 10.16
N GLU A 7 28.50 -19.45 9.43
CA GLU A 7 28.55 -19.43 7.96
C GLU A 7 27.19 -19.74 7.34
N LYS A 8 26.73 -18.82 6.47
CA LYS A 8 25.68 -18.94 5.44
C LYS A 8 24.18 -18.81 5.79
N THR A 9 23.75 -17.61 6.19
CA THR A 9 22.33 -17.19 5.99
C THR A 9 22.14 -15.86 5.22
N ARG A 10 23.22 -15.15 4.87
CA ARG A 10 23.16 -13.83 4.19
C ARG A 10 22.42 -13.80 2.82
N PRO A 11 22.64 -14.74 1.87
CA PRO A 11 22.15 -14.56 0.50
C PRO A 11 20.63 -14.64 0.36
N ARG A 12 19.98 -15.47 1.20
CA ARG A 12 18.52 -15.68 1.12
C ARG A 12 17.75 -14.47 1.64
N ALA A 13 18.23 -13.85 2.72
CA ALA A 13 17.61 -12.67 3.31
C ALA A 13 17.71 -11.46 2.36
N GLU A 14 18.86 -11.25 1.71
CA GLU A 14 19.07 -10.17 0.74
C GLU A 14 18.08 -10.26 -0.44
N HIS A 15 17.92 -11.46 -1.00
CA HIS A 15 17.00 -11.71 -2.10
C HIS A 15 15.53 -11.53 -1.70
N GLU A 16 15.15 -11.95 -0.48
CA GLU A 16 13.80 -11.76 0.04
C GLU A 16 13.48 -10.27 0.24
N ILE A 17 14.45 -9.47 0.72
CA ILE A 17 14.33 -8.01 0.84
C ILE A 17 14.14 -7.38 -0.54
N GLU A 18 14.99 -7.74 -1.51
CA GLU A 18 14.91 -7.19 -2.86
C GLU A 18 13.59 -7.57 -3.56
N ALA A 19 13.12 -8.80 -3.36
CA ALA A 19 11.82 -9.24 -3.87
C ALA A 19 10.66 -8.43 -3.26
N ALA A 20 10.70 -8.17 -1.94
CA ALA A 20 9.72 -7.32 -1.28
C ALA A 20 9.75 -5.88 -1.81
N LEU A 21 10.94 -5.30 -2.02
CA LEU A 21 11.08 -3.96 -2.60
C LEU A 21 10.54 -3.89 -4.04
N ARG A 22 10.75 -4.94 -4.85
CA ARG A 22 10.14 -5.04 -6.20
C ARG A 22 8.61 -5.04 -6.15
N GLN A 23 8.01 -5.68 -5.15
CA GLN A 23 6.55 -5.63 -4.97
C GLN A 23 6.07 -4.25 -4.53
N ASP A 24 6.86 -3.53 -3.73
CA ASP A 24 6.53 -2.17 -3.30
C ASP A 24 6.50 -1.16 -4.45
N VAL A 25 7.24 -1.40 -5.55
CA VAL A 25 7.26 -0.53 -6.74
C VAL A 25 5.85 -0.23 -7.25
N THR A 26 5.00 -1.25 -7.37
CA THR A 26 3.65 -1.13 -7.93
C THR A 26 2.54 -1.04 -6.88
N ALA A 27 2.88 -1.04 -5.60
CA ALA A 27 1.90 -1.17 -4.53
C ALA A 27 1.06 0.11 -4.31
N GLU A 28 -0.26 -0.02 -4.27
CA GLU A 28 -1.20 1.07 -3.97
C GLU A 28 -1.35 1.30 -2.45
N ARG A 29 -0.22 1.45 -1.76
CA ARG A 29 -0.13 1.74 -0.32
C ARG A 29 1.16 2.49 -0.02
N TRP A 30 1.28 3.05 1.18
CA TRP A 30 2.56 3.59 1.66
C TRP A 30 3.60 2.48 1.83
N THR A 31 4.79 2.68 1.27
CA THR A 31 5.88 1.69 1.23
C THR A 31 7.19 2.25 1.77
N ARG A 32 8.21 1.38 1.87
CA ARG A 32 9.56 1.80 2.26
C ARG A 32 10.20 2.72 1.22
N LEU A 33 9.91 2.50 -0.07
CA LEU A 33 10.40 3.34 -1.17
C LEU A 33 9.85 4.76 -1.06
N ASP A 34 8.59 4.93 -0.66
CA ASP A 34 7.97 6.26 -0.49
C ASP A 34 8.61 7.05 0.64
N ALA A 35 8.87 6.38 1.77
CA ALA A 35 9.58 6.98 2.90
C ALA A 35 11.02 7.37 2.51
N GLU A 36 11.65 6.65 1.58
CA GLU A 36 12.98 6.97 1.10
C GLU A 36 13.01 8.12 0.11
N LEU A 37 12.05 8.17 -0.83
CA LEU A 37 11.86 9.31 -1.72
C LEU A 37 11.64 10.60 -0.91
N GLN A 38 10.76 10.55 0.10
CA GLN A 38 10.47 11.72 0.93
C GLN A 38 11.68 12.18 1.76
N ARG A 39 12.52 11.25 2.24
CA ARG A 39 13.75 11.61 2.99
C ARG A 39 14.80 12.32 2.14
N HIS A 40 14.82 12.09 0.84
CA HIS A 40 15.82 12.66 -0.08
C HIS A 40 15.26 13.77 -0.96
N ALA A 41 13.98 14.10 -0.80
CA ALA A 41 13.43 15.30 -1.39
C ALA A 41 14.10 16.53 -0.78
N ASP A 42 14.37 17.54 -1.61
CA ASP A 42 14.86 18.83 -1.14
C ASP A 42 13.75 19.64 -0.45
N ASP A 43 14.07 20.86 -0.02
CA ASP A 43 13.12 21.77 0.65
C ASP A 43 11.91 22.13 -0.22
N LEU A 44 11.98 21.92 -1.55
CA LEU A 44 10.90 22.14 -2.51
C LEU A 44 10.10 20.86 -2.78
N GLY A 45 10.43 19.75 -2.10
CA GLY A 45 9.79 18.46 -2.31
C GLY A 45 10.25 17.76 -3.58
N ILE A 46 11.38 18.16 -4.18
CA ILE A 46 11.89 17.56 -5.41
C ILE A 46 12.93 16.49 -5.08
N VAL A 47 12.74 15.29 -5.62
CA VAL A 47 13.71 14.20 -5.56
C VAL A 47 14.47 14.10 -6.89
N ASP A 48 15.80 14.05 -6.81
CA ASP A 48 16.69 13.79 -7.96
C ASP A 48 17.26 12.37 -7.86
N LEU A 49 16.86 11.52 -8.81
CA LEU A 49 17.24 10.11 -8.94
C LEU A 49 18.19 9.89 -10.12
N ARG A 50 18.85 10.92 -10.64
CA ARG A 50 19.87 10.72 -11.67
C ARG A 50 21.10 10.02 -11.10
N ALA A 51 21.83 9.31 -11.96
CA ALA A 51 23.02 8.56 -11.55
C ALA A 51 24.20 9.46 -11.12
N ASP A 52 24.23 10.70 -11.62
CA ASP A 52 25.23 11.72 -11.31
C ASP A 52 24.78 12.68 -10.21
N ALA A 53 23.59 12.49 -9.65
CA ALA A 53 23.08 13.33 -8.58
C ALA A 53 23.90 13.13 -7.30
N THR A 54 24.11 14.22 -6.55
CA THR A 54 24.82 14.21 -5.27
C THR A 54 24.00 13.56 -4.14
N THR A 55 22.70 13.33 -4.38
CA THR A 55 21.81 12.55 -3.53
C THR A 55 22.32 11.10 -3.45
N GLY A 56 22.36 10.53 -2.24
CA GLY A 56 23.05 9.27 -1.90
C GLY A 56 22.63 8.00 -2.66
N PHE A 57 21.76 8.10 -3.68
CA PHE A 57 21.28 7.04 -4.56
C PHE A 57 22.30 6.57 -5.61
N GLY A 58 23.43 7.29 -5.77
CA GLY A 58 24.45 6.97 -6.76
C GLY A 58 25.18 5.64 -6.53
N GLN A 59 25.21 5.13 -5.29
CA GLN A 59 26.04 3.98 -4.89
C GLN A 59 25.47 2.63 -5.32
N ASP A 60 24.14 2.50 -5.52
CA ASP A 60 23.48 1.26 -5.95
C ASP A 60 22.51 1.51 -7.13
N ALA A 61 22.90 1.02 -8.31
CA ALA A 61 22.11 1.17 -9.53
C ALA A 61 20.77 0.40 -9.50
N THR A 62 20.74 -0.75 -8.83
CA THR A 62 19.54 -1.58 -8.73
C THR A 62 18.51 -0.90 -7.82
N HIS A 63 18.96 -0.42 -6.66
CA HIS A 63 18.09 0.29 -5.73
C HIS A 63 17.52 1.59 -6.34
N ARG A 64 18.35 2.35 -7.06
CA ARG A 64 17.91 3.54 -7.80
C ARG A 64 16.87 3.22 -8.88
N ALA A 65 16.99 2.06 -9.54
CA ALA A 65 15.98 1.60 -10.49
C ALA A 65 14.63 1.31 -9.82
N LEU A 66 14.63 0.77 -8.58
CA LEU A 66 13.41 0.56 -7.80
C LEU A 66 12.73 1.89 -7.43
N LEU A 67 13.50 2.87 -6.94
CA LEU A 67 13.00 4.21 -6.63
C LEU A 67 12.44 4.92 -7.88
N THR A 68 13.13 4.78 -9.02
CA THR A 68 12.68 5.33 -10.30
C THR A 68 11.36 4.70 -10.75
N GLY A 69 11.26 3.37 -10.72
CA GLY A 69 10.02 2.67 -11.05
C GLY A 69 8.88 3.02 -10.10
N ARG A 70 9.20 3.25 -8.82
CA ARG A 70 8.22 3.71 -7.83
C ARG A 70 7.73 5.12 -8.16
N ALA A 71 8.64 6.06 -8.40
CA ALA A 71 8.30 7.45 -8.77
C ALA A 71 7.40 7.51 -10.01
N GLN A 72 7.69 6.68 -11.04
CA GLN A 72 6.83 6.55 -12.22
C GLN A 72 5.43 5.97 -11.91
N THR A 73 5.34 5.06 -10.94
CA THR A 73 4.05 4.51 -10.50
C THR A 73 3.25 5.56 -9.76
N LEU A 74 3.89 6.30 -8.85
CA LEU A 74 3.28 7.44 -8.15
C LEU A 74 2.83 8.52 -9.13
N GLU A 75 3.58 8.76 -10.20
CA GLU A 75 3.25 9.72 -11.26
C GLU A 75 1.95 9.32 -11.97
N ARG A 76 1.81 8.04 -12.34
CA ARG A 76 0.54 7.53 -12.92
C ARG A 76 -0.64 7.64 -11.97
N MET A 77 -0.40 7.66 -10.67
CA MET A 77 -1.43 7.87 -9.63
C MET A 77 -1.66 9.35 -9.32
N GLY A 78 -0.92 10.27 -9.96
CA GLY A 78 -1.02 11.71 -9.70
C GLY A 78 -0.39 12.17 -8.38
N LEU A 79 0.43 11.32 -7.75
CA LEU A 79 1.07 11.60 -6.45
C LEU A 79 2.48 12.17 -6.58
N THR A 80 3.04 12.16 -7.79
CA THR A 80 4.27 12.86 -8.15
C THR A 80 4.12 13.52 -9.52
N THR A 81 4.91 14.56 -9.78
CA THR A 81 4.97 15.25 -11.08
C THR A 81 6.40 15.26 -11.61
N PRO A 82 6.65 14.93 -12.89
CA PRO A 82 8.01 15.00 -13.45
C PRO A 82 8.48 16.45 -13.60
N GLU A 83 9.65 16.75 -13.05
CA GLU A 83 10.33 18.07 -13.13
C GLU A 83 11.46 18.08 -14.16
N GLY A 84 11.67 16.94 -14.84
CA GLY A 84 12.72 16.72 -15.81
C GLY A 84 13.24 15.28 -15.77
N PRO A 85 14.23 14.93 -16.61
CA PRO A 85 14.78 13.59 -16.64
C PRO A 85 15.33 13.16 -15.28
N GLY A 86 14.74 12.13 -14.69
CA GLY A 86 15.17 11.58 -13.40
C GLY A 86 14.79 12.44 -12.18
N ARG A 87 13.92 13.44 -12.33
CA ARG A 87 13.49 14.33 -11.25
C ARG A 87 11.98 14.34 -11.10
N TRP A 88 11.49 14.24 -9.88
CA TRP A 88 10.06 14.29 -9.56
C TRP A 88 9.79 15.23 -8.39
N SER A 89 8.74 16.02 -8.49
CA SER A 89 8.13 16.72 -7.36
C SER A 89 7.15 15.79 -6.65
N LEU A 90 7.26 15.68 -5.33
CA LEU A 90 6.34 14.91 -4.50
C LEU A 90 5.14 15.77 -4.10
N THR A 91 3.93 15.23 -4.21
CA THR A 91 2.74 15.94 -3.71
C THR A 91 2.77 16.03 -2.17
N PRO A 92 2.31 17.15 -1.57
CA PRO A 92 2.33 17.32 -0.11
C PRO A 92 1.49 16.28 0.65
N ASP A 93 0.43 15.77 0.03
CA ASP A 93 -0.53 14.80 0.56
C ASP A 93 -0.21 13.34 0.19
N MET A 94 0.88 13.10 -0.55
CA MET A 94 1.30 11.75 -1.02
C MET A 94 1.21 10.68 0.07
N ALA A 95 1.72 11.00 1.27
CA ALA A 95 1.81 10.04 2.36
C ALA A 95 0.44 9.66 2.93
N ASP A 96 -0.47 10.62 3.03
CA ASP A 96 -1.81 10.39 3.58
C ASP A 96 -2.67 9.66 2.56
N THR A 97 -2.63 10.08 1.29
CA THR A 97 -3.34 9.40 0.20
C THR A 97 -2.93 7.94 0.07
N LEU A 98 -1.62 7.63 0.12
CA LEU A 98 -1.14 6.25 0.06
C LEU A 98 -1.52 5.42 1.29
N ARG A 99 -1.63 6.03 2.49
CA ARG A 99 -2.10 5.32 3.68
C ARG A 99 -3.58 5.01 3.58
N GLU A 100 -4.40 5.94 3.10
CA GLU A 100 -5.83 5.74 2.87
C GLU A 100 -6.08 4.64 1.84
N MET A 101 -5.35 4.65 0.71
CA MET A 101 -5.43 3.60 -0.31
C MET A 101 -5.07 2.22 0.28
N GLY A 102 -4.00 2.15 1.07
CA GLY A 102 -3.59 0.91 1.75
C GLY A 102 -4.63 0.39 2.73
N ALA A 103 -5.17 1.28 3.57
CA ALA A 103 -6.25 0.98 4.50
C ALA A 103 -7.46 0.37 3.78
N ARG A 104 -7.94 1.04 2.73
CA ARG A 104 -9.05 0.55 1.90
C ARG A 104 -8.78 -0.82 1.29
N GLY A 105 -7.56 -1.06 0.79
CA GLY A 105 -7.16 -2.37 0.26
C GLY A 105 -7.19 -3.47 1.33
N ASP A 106 -6.79 -3.16 2.56
CA ASP A 106 -6.77 -4.11 3.66
C ASP A 106 -8.17 -4.39 4.22
N ILE A 107 -9.11 -3.43 4.16
CA ILE A 107 -10.54 -3.67 4.39
C ILE A 107 -11.05 -4.73 3.42
N ILE A 108 -10.83 -4.52 2.11
CA ILE A 108 -11.35 -5.40 1.06
C ILE A 108 -10.80 -6.82 1.24
N LYS A 109 -9.51 -6.97 1.55
CA LYS A 109 -8.91 -8.29 1.83
C LYS A 109 -9.50 -8.94 3.08
N THR A 110 -9.67 -8.17 4.16
CA THR A 110 -10.25 -8.68 5.41
C THR A 110 -11.67 -9.18 5.18
N MET A 111 -12.48 -8.42 4.44
CA MET A 111 -13.82 -8.84 4.04
C MET A 111 -13.81 -10.07 3.16
N HIS A 112 -13.00 -10.10 2.09
CA HIS A 112 -12.89 -11.26 1.21
C HIS A 112 -12.54 -12.53 1.97
N ARG A 113 -11.64 -12.44 2.96
CA ARG A 113 -11.30 -13.58 3.83
C ARG A 113 -12.50 -14.02 4.66
N ALA A 114 -13.14 -13.10 5.38
CA ALA A 114 -14.32 -13.40 6.22
C ALA A 114 -15.47 -13.98 5.39
N MET A 115 -15.71 -13.44 4.19
CA MET A 115 -16.73 -13.94 3.27
C MET A 115 -16.37 -15.32 2.72
N THR A 116 -15.12 -15.56 2.30
CA THR A 116 -14.67 -16.86 1.77
C THR A 116 -14.71 -17.97 2.82
N GLU A 117 -14.32 -17.66 4.06
CA GLU A 117 -14.42 -18.61 5.17
C GLU A 117 -15.88 -18.95 5.47
N ARG A 118 -16.79 -17.98 5.43
CA ARG A 118 -18.19 -18.17 5.79
C ARG A 118 -19.09 -18.68 4.67
N SER A 119 -18.76 -18.42 3.40
CA SER A 119 -19.40 -19.04 2.23
C SER A 119 -19.00 -20.50 2.03
N ARG A 120 -17.88 -20.92 2.63
CA ARG A 120 -17.55 -22.34 2.79
C ARG A 120 -18.48 -23.03 3.79
N ASP A 121 -18.96 -22.29 4.79
CA ASP A 121 -19.89 -22.78 5.83
C ASP A 121 -21.38 -22.65 5.45
N LEU A 122 -21.72 -21.70 4.57
CA LEU A 122 -23.09 -21.43 4.11
C LEU A 122 -23.04 -21.29 2.58
N MET A 123 -23.75 -22.13 1.82
CA MET A 123 -23.81 -22.13 0.35
C MET A 123 -24.41 -20.81 -0.24
N MET A 124 -23.78 -19.67 -0.02
CA MET A 124 -24.24 -18.33 -0.43
C MET A 124 -23.29 -17.72 -1.47
N SER A 125 -23.86 -17.00 -2.43
CA SER A 125 -23.14 -16.41 -3.56
C SER A 125 -22.69 -14.98 -3.28
N SER A 126 -21.63 -14.53 -3.97
CA SER A 126 -20.97 -13.24 -3.77
C SER A 126 -21.83 -12.00 -4.08
N GLY A 127 -23.06 -12.17 -4.59
CA GLY A 127 -23.94 -11.07 -5.04
C GLY A 127 -24.88 -10.48 -3.98
N ASP A 128 -24.90 -11.02 -2.76
CA ASP A 128 -25.90 -10.68 -1.74
C ASP A 128 -25.45 -9.56 -0.77
N TYR A 129 -24.33 -8.87 -1.02
CA TYR A 129 -23.71 -7.92 -0.09
C TYR A 129 -23.45 -6.54 -0.72
N VAL A 130 -23.63 -5.47 0.07
CA VAL A 130 -23.20 -4.07 -0.19
C VAL A 130 -22.43 -3.59 1.03
N ILE A 131 -21.36 -2.86 0.75
CA ILE A 131 -20.44 -2.27 1.71
C ILE A 131 -20.83 -0.80 1.87
N SER A 132 -21.10 -0.35 3.09
CA SER A 132 -21.35 1.07 3.40
C SER A 132 -20.22 1.64 4.28
N GLY A 133 -19.60 2.72 3.81
CA GLY A 133 -18.82 3.64 4.65
C GLY A 133 -19.72 4.70 5.29
N GLU A 134 -19.23 5.44 6.29
CA GLU A 134 -20.03 6.25 7.22
C GLU A 134 -20.76 7.48 6.64
N HIS A 135 -20.74 7.73 5.32
CA HIS A 135 -21.50 8.81 4.70
C HIS A 135 -22.41 8.29 3.57
N HIS A 136 -23.61 7.84 3.95
CA HIS A 136 -24.73 7.73 2.99
C HIS A 136 -26.02 8.33 3.56
N PRO A 137 -26.74 9.19 2.79
CA PRO A 137 -27.99 9.83 3.23
C PRO A 137 -29.22 8.92 3.15
N THR A 138 -29.07 7.64 2.79
CA THR A 138 -30.20 6.73 2.58
C THR A 138 -30.33 5.77 3.75
N LYS A 139 -31.45 5.82 4.48
CA LYS A 139 -31.80 4.83 5.51
C LYS A 139 -31.95 3.45 4.85
N LEU A 140 -30.99 2.57 5.07
CA LEU A 140 -31.07 1.16 4.66
C LEU A 140 -31.68 0.35 5.81
N THR A 141 -32.72 -0.44 5.51
CA THR A 141 -33.31 -1.41 6.45
C THR A 141 -32.84 -2.81 6.04
N GLY A 142 -31.96 -3.43 6.82
CA GLY A 142 -31.41 -4.77 6.59
C GLY A 142 -30.77 -5.34 7.86
N ARG A 143 -30.47 -6.65 7.87
CA ARG A 143 -29.85 -7.31 9.04
C ARG A 143 -28.33 -7.13 8.98
N LEU A 144 -27.77 -6.46 9.99
CA LEU A 144 -26.33 -6.24 10.16
C LEU A 144 -25.62 -7.59 10.37
N LEU A 145 -24.63 -7.89 9.53
CA LEU A 145 -23.89 -9.15 9.57
C LEU A 145 -22.55 -9.05 10.30
N ASP A 146 -21.89 -7.90 10.17
CA ASP A 146 -20.63 -7.63 10.83
C ASP A 146 -20.40 -6.12 10.97
N ARG A 147 -19.67 -5.72 12.02
CA ARG A 147 -19.23 -4.34 12.24
C ARG A 147 -17.77 -4.36 12.69
N GLY A 148 -16.90 -3.71 11.93
CA GLY A 148 -15.48 -3.59 12.24
C GLY A 148 -15.05 -2.13 12.39
N LEU A 149 -14.15 -1.87 13.32
CA LEU A 149 -13.38 -0.62 13.38
C LEU A 149 -12.17 -0.81 12.47
N HIS A 150 -11.98 0.07 11.50
CA HIS A 150 -10.86 -0.05 10.58
C HIS A 150 -9.74 0.96 10.83
N ASN A 151 -10.05 2.07 11.49
CA ASN A 151 -9.05 3.10 11.77
C ASN A 151 -9.21 3.64 13.20
N GLU A 152 -8.33 3.19 14.10
CA GLU A 152 -8.31 3.62 15.51
C GLU A 152 -7.95 5.10 15.68
N LEU A 153 -7.42 5.75 14.63
CA LEU A 153 -7.00 7.15 14.65
C LEU A 153 -8.10 8.11 14.15
N THR A 154 -8.96 7.68 13.22
CA THR A 154 -10.06 8.50 12.66
C THR A 154 -11.44 8.12 13.18
N GLY A 155 -11.58 6.93 13.80
CA GLY A 155 -12.87 6.43 14.29
C GLY A 155 -13.74 5.80 13.20
N GLU A 156 -13.24 5.65 11.97
CA GLU A 156 -14.03 5.15 10.85
C GLU A 156 -14.39 3.66 11.03
N ALA A 157 -15.70 3.39 11.02
CA ALA A 157 -16.28 2.06 11.11
C ALA A 157 -16.85 1.61 9.75
N TYR A 158 -16.80 0.30 9.49
CA TYR A 158 -17.54 -0.30 8.37
C TYR A 158 -18.59 -1.28 8.88
N ALA A 159 -19.68 -1.38 8.14
CA ALA A 159 -20.77 -2.31 8.39
C ALA A 159 -21.09 -3.11 7.12
N VAL A 160 -21.23 -4.43 7.26
CA VAL A 160 -21.67 -5.31 6.17
C VAL A 160 -23.12 -5.68 6.42
N SER A 161 -23.97 -5.41 5.43
CA SER A 161 -25.41 -5.70 5.45
C SER A 161 -25.77 -6.58 4.25
N PHE A 162 -26.74 -7.47 4.43
CA PHE A 162 -27.34 -8.22 3.32
C PHE A 162 -28.85 -7.92 3.26
N TRP A 163 -29.41 -7.96 2.05
CA TRP A 163 -30.86 -7.91 1.78
C TRP A 163 -31.25 -9.17 1.03
N THR A 164 -32.41 -9.70 1.40
CA THR A 164 -33.16 -10.61 0.55
C THR A 164 -34.13 -9.79 -0.29
N LYS A 165 -34.09 -9.94 -1.62
CA LYS A 165 -35.19 -9.49 -2.48
C LYS A 165 -36.39 -10.40 -2.20
N GLU A 166 -37.53 -9.81 -1.84
CA GLU A 166 -38.83 -10.46 -2.07
C GLU A 166 -39.15 -10.48 -3.57
#